data_AF-A0A6G2R043-F1
#
_entry.id   AF-A0A6G2R043-F1
#
_cell.length_a   1.000
_cell.length_b   1.000
_cell.length_c   1.000
_cell.angle_alpha   90.00
_cell.angle_beta   90.00
_cell.angle_gamma   90.00
#
_symmetry.space_group_name_H-M   'P 1'
#
loop_
_entity.id
_entity.type
_entity.pdbx_description
1 polymer ?
#
loop_
_entity_poly.entity_id
_entity_poly.type
_entity_poly.pdbx_seq_one_letter_code
_entity_poly.pdbx_strand_id
1 'polypeptide(L)'
;MVRYVYDFTEGGRDMAGLLGGKGSNLAEMTRLGLPVPPGFTLTTEACRAFLATGSEPAGLWGEVSAHLSALEASAGRVLGQPDDPLLLSVRSGAKFSMPGMMETILDIGLNDGSVLGLAKVSGSERFAWDSYRRLVQMFGATVMGVDSSHFEQALTLLKDLRGVEEDTHLTASDLAELVETYKNLIHLETGDRFPQSPAEQLRRAVLAVFESWNGERARLYRRREHIADDLGTAVNVQRMVFGNLGADSGSGVAFTRDPATGRRGLYGDYLPDAQGEDVVAGIRNTVPLAELRRLDAASYDRLRAHMRTLERHYRDLCDIEFTIERGTLWMLQTRVGKRTAEAAFVLAAELADEGLITPDEALARVSGEGLARLMFPRFDASATGTALARGVPASPGAAVGTVVFDSAQAVHRAAVGEKVVLVRQETTPDDLPGM
;
A
#
# COMPACT_ATOMS: atom_id res chain seq x y z
N MET A 1 6.05 -28.09 -17.07
CA MET A 1 6.82 -26.84 -16.86
C MET A 1 6.04 -26.04 -15.84
N VAL A 2 6.69 -25.50 -14.80
CA VAL A 2 6.00 -24.68 -13.78
C VAL A 2 5.58 -23.37 -14.44
N ARG A 3 4.35 -22.92 -14.20
CA ARG A 3 3.83 -21.64 -14.68
C ARG A 3 4.04 -20.57 -13.61
N TYR A 4 4.71 -19.48 -13.96
CA TYR A 4 5.13 -18.46 -13.01
C TYR A 4 4.30 -17.17 -13.05
N VAL A 5 3.55 -16.91 -14.12
CA VAL A 5 2.79 -15.65 -14.28
C VAL A 5 1.33 -15.94 -14.62
N TYR A 6 0.43 -15.19 -13.97
CA TYR A 6 -1.04 -15.28 -14.15
C TYR A 6 -1.61 -13.89 -14.31
N ASP A 7 -2.41 -13.64 -15.34
CA ASP A 7 -3.23 -12.43 -15.43
C ASP A 7 -4.27 -12.40 -14.31
N PHE A 8 -4.72 -11.21 -13.91
CA PHE A 8 -5.80 -11.11 -12.92
C PHE A 8 -7.09 -11.82 -13.36
N THR A 9 -7.29 -12.04 -14.67
CA THR A 9 -8.44 -12.80 -15.19
C THR A 9 -8.33 -14.32 -15.01
N GLU A 10 -7.15 -14.83 -14.65
CA GLU A 10 -6.87 -16.28 -14.57
C GLU A 10 -6.78 -16.80 -13.13
N GLY A 11 -6.88 -15.91 -12.14
CA GLY A 11 -6.79 -16.25 -10.73
C GLY A 11 -8.13 -16.25 -9.98
N GLY A 12 -8.06 -16.49 -8.68
CA GLY A 12 -9.21 -16.38 -7.78
C GLY A 12 -8.77 -16.40 -6.32
N ARG A 13 -9.72 -16.09 -5.41
CA ARG A 13 -9.48 -16.02 -3.96
C ARG A 13 -8.89 -17.30 -3.35
N ASP A 14 -9.20 -18.46 -3.93
CA ASP A 14 -8.75 -19.79 -3.53
C ASP A 14 -7.27 -20.05 -3.88
N MET A 15 -6.69 -19.25 -4.78
CA MET A 15 -5.29 -19.33 -5.18
C MET A 15 -4.35 -18.49 -4.31
N ALA A 16 -4.78 -18.04 -3.12
CA ALA A 16 -3.96 -17.19 -2.24
C ALA A 16 -2.61 -17.81 -1.83
N GLY A 17 -2.47 -19.15 -1.86
CA GLY A 17 -1.19 -19.81 -1.65
C GLY A 17 -0.18 -19.60 -2.79
N LEU A 18 -0.66 -19.43 -4.03
CA LEU A 18 0.14 -19.27 -5.23
C LEU A 18 0.30 -17.79 -5.63
N LEU A 19 -0.78 -17.02 -5.56
CA LEU A 19 -0.83 -15.60 -6.00
C LEU A 19 -0.65 -14.61 -4.85
N GLY A 20 -0.51 -15.11 -3.62
CA GLY A 20 -0.58 -14.29 -2.42
C GLY A 20 -1.97 -13.73 -2.16
N GLY A 21 -2.17 -13.11 -1.00
CA GLY A 21 -3.45 -12.50 -0.62
C GLY A 21 -3.84 -11.33 -1.52
N LYS A 22 -2.86 -10.51 -1.96
CA LYS A 22 -3.13 -9.36 -2.83
C LYS A 22 -3.51 -9.79 -4.25
N GLY A 23 -2.70 -10.66 -4.88
CA GLY A 23 -2.94 -11.12 -6.25
C GLY A 23 -4.23 -11.93 -6.38
N SER A 24 -4.50 -12.82 -5.41
CA SER A 24 -5.77 -13.56 -5.37
C SER A 24 -7.00 -12.66 -5.23
N ASN A 25 -6.94 -11.58 -4.44
CA ASN A 25 -8.04 -10.63 -4.32
C ASN A 25 -8.16 -9.70 -5.53
N LEU A 26 -7.06 -9.30 -6.18
CA LEU A 26 -7.11 -8.59 -7.47
C LEU A 26 -7.80 -9.43 -8.53
N ALA A 27 -7.48 -10.72 -8.59
CA ALA A 27 -8.11 -11.65 -9.50
C ALA A 27 -9.60 -11.87 -9.17
N GLU A 28 -9.94 -12.04 -7.88
CA GLU A 28 -11.34 -12.18 -7.46
C GLU A 28 -12.16 -10.94 -7.80
N MET A 29 -11.65 -9.74 -7.52
CA MET A 29 -12.32 -8.49 -7.88
C MET A 29 -12.54 -8.37 -9.40
N THR A 30 -11.54 -8.77 -10.20
CA THR A 30 -11.63 -8.79 -11.66
C THR A 30 -12.74 -9.75 -12.12
N ARG A 31 -12.82 -10.96 -11.54
CA ARG A 31 -13.88 -11.94 -11.81
C ARG A 31 -15.27 -11.46 -11.40
N LEU A 32 -15.36 -10.63 -10.36
CA LEU A 32 -16.60 -9.98 -9.94
C LEU A 32 -17.04 -8.81 -10.84
N GLY A 33 -16.24 -8.49 -11.87
CA GLY A 33 -16.52 -7.38 -12.78
C GLY A 33 -16.30 -6.00 -12.17
N LEU A 34 -15.50 -5.91 -11.10
CA LEU A 34 -15.10 -4.62 -10.51
C LEU A 34 -14.06 -3.93 -11.41
N PRO A 35 -13.99 -2.59 -11.41
CA PRO A 35 -13.05 -1.84 -12.25
C PRO A 35 -11.64 -1.92 -11.67
N VAL A 36 -10.97 -3.05 -11.84
CA VAL A 36 -9.58 -3.27 -11.41
C VAL A 36 -8.65 -2.88 -12.57
N PRO A 37 -7.62 -2.05 -12.35
CA PRO A 37 -6.63 -1.80 -13.38
C PRO A 37 -5.95 -3.11 -13.80
N PRO A 38 -5.82 -3.37 -15.12
CA PRO A 38 -5.32 -4.65 -15.62
C PRO A 38 -3.85 -4.87 -15.22
N GLY A 39 -3.49 -6.15 -15.11
CA GLY A 39 -2.17 -6.56 -14.64
C GLY A 39 -2.09 -8.07 -14.46
N PHE A 40 -0.95 -8.50 -13.91
CA PHE A 40 -0.63 -9.90 -13.69
C PHE A 40 0.15 -10.10 -12.39
N THR A 41 0.14 -11.33 -11.89
CA THR A 41 0.84 -11.75 -10.68
C THR A 41 1.90 -12.78 -11.01
N LEU A 42 3.14 -12.51 -10.59
CA LEU A 42 4.21 -13.50 -10.50
C LEU A 42 4.03 -14.32 -9.22
N THR A 43 4.04 -15.63 -9.33
CA THR A 43 3.65 -16.54 -8.24
C THR A 43 4.66 -16.61 -7.10
N THR A 44 4.21 -17.09 -5.94
CA THR A 44 5.09 -17.48 -4.83
C THR A 44 6.06 -18.58 -5.23
N GLU A 45 5.71 -19.43 -6.20
CA GLU A 45 6.62 -20.44 -6.77
C GLU A 45 7.82 -19.82 -7.49
N ALA A 46 7.62 -18.72 -8.23
CA ALA A 46 8.71 -17.98 -8.85
C ALA A 46 9.68 -17.45 -7.80
N CYS A 47 9.15 -16.87 -6.71
CA CYS A 47 9.95 -16.40 -5.57
C CYS A 47 10.72 -17.54 -4.92
N ARG A 48 10.08 -18.68 -4.63
CA ARG A 48 10.74 -19.85 -4.02
C ARG A 48 11.85 -20.40 -4.92
N ALA A 49 11.62 -20.49 -6.22
CA ALA A 49 12.63 -20.95 -7.18
C ALA A 49 13.84 -19.99 -7.23
N PHE A 50 13.58 -18.67 -7.22
CA PHE A 50 14.63 -17.66 -7.14
C PHE A 50 15.44 -17.77 -5.85
N LEU A 51 14.78 -17.81 -4.69
CA LEU A 51 15.44 -17.87 -3.39
C LEU A 51 16.21 -19.17 -3.15
N ALA A 52 15.76 -20.29 -3.72
CA ALA A 52 16.44 -21.58 -3.59
C ALA A 52 17.73 -21.66 -4.42
N THR A 53 17.79 -20.95 -5.55
CA THR A 53 18.91 -21.04 -6.51
C THR A 53 19.82 -19.82 -6.51
N GLY A 54 19.35 -18.69 -5.98
CA GLY A 54 19.99 -17.38 -6.12
C GLY A 54 20.01 -16.88 -7.56
N SER A 55 19.19 -17.44 -8.44
CA SER A 55 19.16 -17.13 -9.88
C SER A 55 17.72 -17.02 -10.37
N GLU A 56 17.50 -16.24 -11.42
CA GLU A 56 16.19 -16.10 -12.05
C GLU A 56 15.66 -17.44 -12.57
N PRO A 57 14.42 -17.83 -12.25
CA PRO A 57 13.83 -19.07 -12.75
C PRO A 57 13.81 -19.09 -14.27
N ALA A 58 14.25 -20.21 -14.86
CA ALA A 58 14.24 -20.38 -16.31
C ALA A 58 12.81 -20.24 -16.86
N GLY A 59 12.65 -19.43 -17.90
CA GLY A 59 11.35 -19.16 -18.53
C GLY A 59 10.54 -18.01 -17.92
N LEU A 60 10.87 -17.55 -16.70
CA LEU A 60 10.13 -16.48 -16.02
C LEU A 60 9.98 -15.22 -16.89
N TRP A 61 11.08 -14.70 -17.43
CA TRP A 61 11.03 -13.49 -18.24
C TRP A 61 10.35 -13.67 -19.60
N GLY A 62 10.30 -14.90 -20.11
CA GLY A 62 9.49 -15.22 -21.28
C GLY A 62 7.99 -15.04 -20.98
N GLU A 63 7.54 -15.56 -19.83
CA GLU A 63 6.16 -15.38 -19.38
C GLU A 63 5.86 -13.91 -19.06
N VAL A 64 6.71 -13.22 -18.29
CA VAL A 64 6.52 -11.79 -17.97
C VAL A 64 6.43 -10.95 -19.24
N SER A 65 7.29 -11.19 -20.24
CA SER A 65 7.26 -10.46 -21.51
C SER A 65 5.95 -10.71 -22.27
N ALA A 66 5.46 -11.95 -22.30
CA ALA A 66 4.20 -12.29 -22.97
C ALA A 66 3.00 -11.59 -22.32
N HIS A 67 2.91 -11.61 -20.98
CA HIS A 67 1.85 -10.93 -20.23
C HIS A 67 1.95 -9.40 -20.33
N LEU A 68 3.16 -8.84 -20.32
CA LEU A 68 3.38 -7.41 -20.55
C LEU A 68 2.92 -6.99 -21.95
N SER A 69 3.29 -7.73 -23.00
CA SER A 69 2.85 -7.42 -24.36
C SER A 69 1.33 -7.50 -24.53
N ALA A 70 0.67 -8.45 -23.86
CA ALA A 70 -0.80 -8.53 -23.85
C ALA A 70 -1.41 -7.31 -23.13
N LEU A 71 -0.84 -6.90 -22.00
CA LEU A 71 -1.24 -5.69 -21.27
C LEU A 71 -1.07 -4.44 -22.14
N GLU A 72 0.08 -4.27 -22.80
CA GLU A 72 0.39 -3.17 -23.71
C GLU A 72 -0.62 -3.10 -24.87
N ALA A 73 -0.92 -4.25 -25.50
CA ALA A 73 -1.90 -4.34 -26.57
C ALA A 73 -3.31 -3.96 -26.09
N SER A 74 -3.72 -4.39 -24.89
CA SER A 74 -5.02 -4.04 -24.32
C SER A 74 -5.13 -2.56 -23.94
N ALA A 75 -4.02 -1.96 -23.52
CA ALA A 75 -3.95 -0.55 -23.12
C ALA A 75 -3.76 0.40 -24.32
N GLY A 76 -3.34 -0.12 -25.49
CA GLY A 76 -2.93 0.70 -26.62
C GLY A 76 -1.69 1.54 -26.33
N ARG A 77 -0.85 1.12 -25.38
CA ARG A 77 0.33 1.84 -24.90
C ARG A 77 1.47 0.88 -24.62
N VAL A 78 2.70 1.34 -24.82
CA VAL A 78 3.93 0.56 -24.56
C VAL A 78 4.60 1.06 -23.28
N LEU A 79 5.20 0.15 -22.51
CA LEU A 79 5.87 0.43 -21.25
C LEU A 79 6.96 1.49 -21.44
N GLY A 80 6.78 2.65 -20.79
CA GLY A 80 7.73 3.75 -20.84
C GLY A 80 7.95 4.37 -22.23
N GLN A 81 6.96 4.30 -23.12
CA GLN A 81 7.08 4.97 -24.43
C GLN A 81 7.15 6.51 -24.30
N PRO A 82 7.93 7.21 -25.14
CA PRO A 82 8.20 8.64 -24.97
C PRO A 82 7.00 9.58 -25.10
N ASP A 83 5.97 9.22 -25.87
CA ASP A 83 4.84 10.13 -26.17
C ASP A 83 3.63 9.94 -25.24
N ASP A 84 3.25 8.69 -24.93
CA ASP A 84 2.11 8.34 -24.07
C ASP A 84 2.40 7.07 -23.24
N PRO A 85 3.24 7.15 -22.19
CA PRO A 85 3.75 5.95 -21.52
C PRO A 85 2.66 5.09 -20.89
N LEU A 86 2.78 3.77 -21.05
CA LEU A 86 2.25 2.84 -20.07
C LEU A 86 3.20 2.86 -18.86
N LEU A 87 2.64 3.04 -17.67
CA LEU A 87 3.36 2.97 -16.40
C LEU A 87 2.76 1.87 -15.54
N LEU A 88 3.61 1.23 -14.72
CA LEU A 88 3.25 0.09 -13.90
C LEU A 88 3.56 0.34 -12.42
N SER A 89 2.78 -0.28 -11.55
CA SER A 89 3.15 -0.50 -10.16
C SER A 89 3.63 -1.93 -9.98
N VAL A 90 4.63 -2.10 -9.11
CA VAL A 90 5.15 -3.39 -8.67
C VAL A 90 4.89 -3.50 -7.18
N ARG A 91 3.99 -4.41 -6.80
CA ARG A 91 3.45 -4.53 -5.44
C ARG A 91 3.62 -5.95 -4.94
N SER A 92 4.37 -6.10 -3.87
CA SER A 92 4.52 -7.36 -3.14
C SER A 92 3.18 -7.88 -2.57
N GLY A 93 3.03 -9.20 -2.46
CA GLY A 93 1.85 -9.84 -1.87
C GLY A 93 2.11 -11.27 -1.40
N ALA A 94 2.35 -11.46 -0.11
CA ALA A 94 2.47 -12.80 0.48
C ALA A 94 1.08 -13.42 0.72
N LYS A 95 1.03 -14.72 1.03
CA LYS A 95 -0.22 -15.41 1.39
C LYS A 95 -0.95 -14.73 2.55
N PHE A 96 -0.18 -14.37 3.58
CA PHE A 96 -0.67 -13.64 4.74
C PHE A 96 -0.27 -12.17 4.64
N SER A 97 -1.14 -11.27 5.09
CA SER A 97 -0.87 -9.84 5.05
C SER A 97 0.27 -9.47 6.00
N MET A 98 1.29 -8.79 5.49
CA MET A 98 2.44 -8.27 6.25
C MET A 98 2.53 -6.74 6.04
N PRO A 99 1.67 -5.93 6.69
CA PRO A 99 1.62 -4.48 6.47
C PRO A 99 2.94 -3.79 6.86
N GLY A 100 3.40 -2.83 6.06
CA GLY A 100 4.64 -2.09 6.30
C GLY A 100 5.93 -2.91 6.11
N MET A 101 5.82 -4.21 5.84
CA MET A 101 6.99 -5.10 5.73
C MET A 101 7.49 -5.27 4.31
N MET A 102 6.67 -4.91 3.33
CA MET A 102 6.94 -5.21 1.93
C MET A 102 6.74 -3.99 1.05
N GLU A 103 7.56 -3.95 0.02
CA GLU A 103 7.81 -2.76 -0.78
C GLU A 103 6.77 -2.63 -1.90
N THR A 104 6.47 -1.38 -2.26
CA THR A 104 5.67 -0.99 -3.42
C THR A 104 6.45 0.04 -4.20
N ILE A 105 6.61 -0.19 -5.50
CA ILE A 105 7.27 0.76 -6.39
C ILE A 105 6.23 1.19 -7.43
N LEU A 106 5.92 2.47 -7.46
CA LEU A 106 4.99 3.05 -8.42
C LEU A 106 5.76 3.62 -9.61
N ASP A 107 5.03 3.91 -10.69
CA ASP A 107 5.51 4.66 -11.85
C ASP A 107 6.66 4.01 -12.66
N ILE A 108 6.85 2.69 -12.52
CA ILE A 108 7.80 1.91 -13.33
C ILE A 108 7.51 2.16 -14.82
N GLY A 109 8.54 2.57 -15.55
CA GLY A 109 8.45 3.01 -16.94
C GLY A 109 8.82 4.49 -17.14
N LEU A 110 8.85 5.30 -16.07
CA LEU A 110 9.36 6.66 -16.17
C LEU A 110 10.89 6.69 -16.39
N ASN A 111 11.29 7.51 -17.34
CA ASN A 111 12.65 7.77 -17.77
C ASN A 111 12.71 9.18 -18.39
N ASP A 112 13.90 9.62 -18.80
CA ASP A 112 14.13 10.98 -19.30
C ASP A 112 13.29 11.32 -20.54
N GLY A 113 12.90 10.31 -21.32
CA GLY A 113 12.01 10.46 -22.47
C GLY A 113 10.53 10.38 -22.08
N SER A 114 10.12 9.35 -21.35
CA SER A 114 8.71 9.10 -21.04
C SER A 114 8.10 10.11 -20.07
N VAL A 115 8.89 10.78 -19.25
CA VAL A 115 8.40 11.88 -18.40
C VAL A 115 7.83 13.04 -19.25
N LEU A 116 8.40 13.29 -20.43
CA LEU A 116 7.92 14.33 -21.35
C LEU A 116 6.56 13.95 -21.96
N GLY A 117 6.40 12.68 -22.34
CA GLY A 117 5.11 12.14 -22.79
C GLY A 117 4.05 12.18 -21.70
N LEU A 118 4.43 11.80 -20.47
CA LEU A 118 3.53 11.89 -19.32
C LEU A 118 3.08 13.33 -19.08
N ALA A 119 3.98 14.31 -19.13
CA ALA A 119 3.65 15.73 -19.00
C ALA A 119 2.64 16.18 -20.06
N LYS A 120 2.86 15.78 -21.32
CA LYS A 120 1.97 16.11 -22.45
C LYS A 120 0.57 15.51 -22.29
N VAL A 121 0.47 14.23 -21.94
CA VAL A 121 -0.82 13.51 -21.87
C VAL A 121 -1.61 13.86 -20.60
N SER A 122 -0.91 14.08 -19.49
CA SER A 122 -1.53 14.55 -18.25
C SER A 122 -1.99 16.01 -18.36
N GLY A 123 -1.33 16.82 -19.20
CA GLY A 123 -1.51 18.28 -19.24
C GLY A 123 -0.86 18.98 -18.04
N SER A 124 0.03 18.30 -17.31
CA SER A 124 0.67 18.81 -16.10
C SER A 124 2.13 18.38 -16.02
N GLU A 125 3.04 19.30 -16.38
CA GLU A 125 4.48 19.09 -16.26
C GLU A 125 4.90 18.81 -14.82
N ARG A 126 4.33 19.56 -13.86
CA ARG A 126 4.62 19.38 -12.44
C ARG A 126 4.31 17.95 -12.00
N PHE A 127 3.13 17.41 -12.36
CA PHE A 127 2.74 16.04 -12.02
C PHE A 127 3.71 15.00 -12.59
N ALA A 128 4.14 15.17 -13.85
CA ALA A 128 5.03 14.22 -14.48
C ALA A 128 6.41 14.18 -13.81
N TRP A 129 6.98 15.34 -13.51
CA TRP A 129 8.25 15.44 -12.79
C TRP A 129 8.13 15.02 -11.32
N ASP A 130 6.97 15.26 -10.68
CA ASP A 130 6.69 14.77 -9.33
C ASP A 130 6.68 13.23 -9.28
N SER A 131 5.98 12.61 -10.24
CA SER A 131 5.94 11.15 -10.38
C SER A 131 7.34 10.59 -10.67
N TYR A 132 8.12 11.29 -11.50
CA TYR A 132 9.46 10.82 -11.83
C TYR A 132 10.43 10.92 -10.63
N ARG A 133 10.41 12.01 -9.85
CA ARG A 133 11.24 12.07 -8.62
C ARG A 133 10.89 10.96 -7.64
N ARG A 134 9.59 10.65 -7.50
CA ARG A 134 9.09 9.62 -6.58
C ARG A 134 9.56 8.25 -7.03
N LEU A 135 9.48 7.93 -8.33
CA LEU A 135 10.07 6.69 -8.87
C LEU A 135 11.57 6.62 -8.54
N VAL A 136 12.35 7.67 -8.84
CA VAL A 136 13.80 7.63 -8.64
C VAL A 136 14.15 7.43 -7.16
N GLN A 137 13.43 8.10 -6.25
CA GLN A 137 13.58 7.93 -4.80
C GLN A 137 13.21 6.51 -4.35
N MET A 138 11.99 6.05 -4.64
CA MET A 138 11.52 4.71 -4.24
C MET A 138 12.44 3.62 -4.80
N PHE A 139 12.80 3.71 -6.08
CA PHE A 139 13.65 2.72 -6.73
C PHE A 139 15.08 2.76 -6.17
N GLY A 140 15.63 3.96 -5.97
CA GLY A 140 16.95 4.16 -5.37
C GLY A 140 17.05 3.54 -3.99
N ALA A 141 16.05 3.78 -3.14
CA ALA A 141 16.00 3.23 -1.79
C ALA A 141 15.74 1.72 -1.77
N THR A 142 14.64 1.29 -2.37
CA THR A 142 14.14 -0.09 -2.28
C THR A 142 14.94 -1.07 -3.13
N VAL A 143 15.34 -0.68 -4.34
CA VAL A 143 15.94 -1.60 -5.33
C VAL A 143 17.47 -1.44 -5.42
N MET A 144 17.97 -0.24 -5.16
CA MET A 144 19.40 0.06 -5.26
C MET A 144 20.08 0.21 -3.89
N GLY A 145 19.33 0.16 -2.78
CA GLY A 145 19.87 0.12 -1.43
C GLY A 145 20.43 1.45 -0.92
N VAL A 146 20.02 2.57 -1.50
CA VAL A 146 20.40 3.91 -1.01
C VAL A 146 19.58 4.24 0.25
N ASP A 147 20.20 4.83 1.26
CA ASP A 147 19.47 5.26 2.46
C ASP A 147 18.42 6.33 2.11
N SER A 148 17.15 6.08 2.44
CA SER A 148 16.03 6.99 2.16
C SER A 148 16.24 8.40 2.72
N SER A 149 16.96 8.53 3.84
CA SER A 149 17.22 9.83 4.47
C SER A 149 18.04 10.77 3.60
N HIS A 150 18.86 10.25 2.68
CA HIS A 150 19.62 11.09 1.76
C HIS A 150 18.70 11.80 0.74
N PHE A 151 17.64 11.12 0.28
CA PHE A 151 16.64 11.73 -0.61
C PHE A 151 15.82 12.81 0.09
N GLU A 152 15.42 12.56 1.34
CA GLU A 152 14.68 13.52 2.18
C GLU A 152 15.50 14.77 2.50
N GLN A 153 16.80 14.60 2.79
CA GLN A 153 17.72 15.72 3.01
C GLN A 153 17.87 16.58 1.75
N ALA A 154 18.01 15.97 0.57
CA ALA A 154 18.11 16.69 -0.69
C ALA A 154 16.81 17.44 -1.04
N LEU A 155 15.64 16.86 -0.79
CA LEU A 155 14.36 17.56 -0.95
C LEU A 155 14.21 18.73 0.04
N THR A 156 14.57 18.52 1.30
CA THR A 156 14.52 19.58 2.34
C THR A 156 15.43 20.74 1.96
N LEU A 157 16.66 20.46 1.52
CA LEU A 157 17.59 21.48 1.06
C LEU A 157 17.03 22.28 -0.12
N LEU A 158 16.41 21.62 -1.10
CA LEU A 158 15.80 22.32 -2.24
C LEU A 158 14.65 23.22 -1.79
N LYS A 159 13.81 22.75 -0.86
CA LYS A 159 12.72 23.55 -0.26
C LYS A 159 13.24 24.79 0.46
N ASP A 160 14.29 24.63 1.28
CA ASP A 160 14.95 25.75 1.97
C ASP A 160 15.53 26.77 0.99
N LEU A 161 16.17 26.30 -0.09
CA LEU A 161 16.71 27.16 -1.15
C LEU A 161 15.62 27.93 -1.92
N ARG A 162 14.40 27.38 -2.00
CA ARG A 162 13.25 28.02 -2.65
C ARG A 162 12.36 28.79 -1.67
N GLY A 163 12.61 28.70 -0.36
CA GLY A 163 11.81 29.36 0.67
C GLY A 163 10.38 28.85 0.74
N VAL A 164 10.17 27.55 0.48
CA VAL A 164 8.85 26.90 0.54
C VAL A 164 8.82 25.85 1.66
N GLU A 165 7.69 25.73 2.35
CA GLU A 165 7.54 24.75 3.44
C GLU A 165 7.04 23.38 2.93
N GLU A 166 6.16 23.39 1.93
CA GLU A 166 5.50 22.19 1.39
C GLU A 166 6.01 21.82 -0.01
N ASP A 167 6.12 20.52 -0.29
CA ASP A 167 6.51 19.96 -1.60
C ASP A 167 5.54 20.36 -2.72
N THR A 168 4.28 20.63 -2.35
CA THR A 168 3.21 21.12 -3.26
C THR A 168 3.57 22.43 -3.94
N HIS A 169 4.42 23.24 -3.29
CA HIS A 169 4.86 24.55 -3.79
C HIS A 169 6.10 24.50 -4.70
N LEU A 170 6.75 23.33 -4.85
CA LEU A 170 7.84 23.17 -5.83
C LEU A 170 7.30 23.17 -7.26
N THR A 171 8.00 23.88 -8.15
CA THR A 171 7.64 23.98 -9.56
C THR A 171 8.10 22.74 -10.35
N ALA A 172 7.60 22.58 -11.59
CA ALA A 172 8.07 21.52 -12.48
C ALA A 172 9.59 21.57 -12.72
N SER A 173 10.17 22.78 -12.83
CA SER A 173 11.61 22.95 -13.00
C SER A 173 12.41 22.53 -11.77
N ASP A 174 11.90 22.83 -10.57
CA ASP A 174 12.54 22.42 -9.32
C ASP A 174 12.52 20.89 -9.17
N LEU A 175 11.40 20.26 -9.54
CA LEU A 175 11.27 18.81 -9.51
C LEU A 175 12.19 18.13 -10.55
N ALA A 176 12.35 18.71 -11.73
CA ALA A 176 13.32 18.23 -12.72
C ALA A 176 14.77 18.34 -12.22
N GLU A 177 15.14 19.44 -11.54
CA GLU A 177 16.44 19.59 -10.87
C GLU A 177 16.64 18.53 -9.77
N LEU A 178 15.60 18.25 -9.00
CA LEU A 178 15.62 17.25 -7.94
C LEU A 178 15.80 15.83 -8.49
N VAL A 179 15.16 15.49 -9.61
CA VAL A 179 15.36 14.21 -10.31
C VAL A 179 16.84 13.98 -10.65
N GLU A 180 17.52 14.98 -11.20
CA GLU A 180 18.94 14.87 -11.52
C GLU A 180 19.81 14.76 -10.27
N THR A 181 19.46 15.50 -9.21
CA THR A 181 20.10 15.38 -7.90
C THR A 181 19.98 13.94 -7.36
N TYR A 182 18.79 13.34 -7.44
CA TYR A 182 18.54 11.98 -6.98
C TYR A 182 19.28 10.92 -7.81
N LYS A 183 19.33 11.06 -9.13
CA LYS A 183 20.11 10.16 -9.99
C LYS A 183 21.61 10.22 -9.69
N ASN A 184 22.12 11.42 -9.43
CA ASN A 184 23.51 11.62 -9.04
C ASN A 184 23.80 11.02 -7.68
N LEU A 185 22.91 11.19 -6.71
CA LEU A 185 22.99 10.57 -5.39
C LEU A 185 23.06 9.03 -5.51
N ILE A 186 22.18 8.43 -6.30
CA ILE A 186 22.20 6.98 -6.58
C ILE A 186 23.56 6.56 -7.14
N HIS A 187 24.10 7.31 -8.11
CA HIS A 187 25.40 7.00 -8.71
C HIS A 187 26.55 7.10 -7.72
N LEU A 188 26.53 8.10 -6.83
CA LEU A 188 27.56 8.29 -5.82
C LEU A 188 27.56 7.17 -4.77
N GLU A 189 26.38 6.77 -4.31
CA GLU A 189 26.22 5.76 -3.24
C GLU A 189 26.41 4.33 -3.73
N THR A 190 25.96 4.02 -4.96
CA THR A 190 25.91 2.65 -5.46
C THR A 190 26.97 2.35 -6.53
N GLY A 191 27.54 3.39 -7.16
CA GLY A 191 28.37 3.27 -8.36
C GLY A 191 27.56 3.06 -9.65
N ASP A 192 26.30 2.65 -9.55
CA ASP A 192 25.40 2.39 -10.68
C ASP A 192 24.54 3.61 -11.03
N ARG A 193 24.12 3.72 -12.30
CA ARG A 193 23.17 4.76 -12.72
C ARG A 193 21.73 4.26 -12.57
N PHE A 194 20.81 5.18 -12.30
CA PHE A 194 19.37 4.88 -12.37
C PHE A 194 19.03 4.27 -13.75
N PRO A 195 18.37 3.10 -13.80
CA PRO A 195 18.10 2.41 -15.06
C PRO A 195 17.08 3.20 -15.90
N GLN A 196 17.49 3.64 -17.08
CA GLN A 196 16.61 4.33 -18.03
C GLN A 196 15.73 3.36 -18.84
N SER A 197 16.10 2.07 -18.89
CA SER A 197 15.32 1.02 -19.56
C SER A 197 14.12 0.59 -18.70
N PRO A 198 12.87 0.75 -19.18
CA PRO A 198 11.68 0.31 -18.45
C PRO A 198 11.64 -1.19 -18.16
N ALA A 199 12.13 -2.01 -19.09
CA ALA A 199 12.22 -3.46 -18.91
C ALA A 199 13.20 -3.83 -17.78
N GLU A 200 14.31 -3.10 -17.67
CA GLU A 200 15.28 -3.31 -16.59
C GLU A 200 14.75 -2.81 -15.25
N GLN A 201 14.02 -1.68 -15.23
CA GLN A 201 13.33 -1.21 -14.03
C GLN A 201 12.35 -2.28 -13.53
N LEU A 202 11.48 -2.81 -14.40
CA LEU A 202 10.53 -3.87 -14.03
C LEU A 202 11.26 -5.12 -13.53
N ARG A 203 12.33 -5.52 -14.21
CA ARG A 203 13.11 -6.69 -13.84
C ARG A 203 13.71 -6.56 -12.45
N ARG A 204 14.43 -5.49 -12.19
CA ARG A 204 15.07 -5.25 -10.88
C ARG A 204 14.05 -5.05 -9.77
N ALA A 205 12.92 -4.40 -10.04
CA ALA A 205 11.83 -4.23 -9.08
C ALA A 205 11.24 -5.59 -8.63
N VAL A 206 11.00 -6.50 -9.58
CA VAL A 206 10.52 -7.86 -9.28
C VAL A 206 11.52 -8.63 -8.40
N LEU A 207 12.81 -8.59 -8.75
CA LEU A 207 13.85 -9.30 -8.01
C LEU A 207 14.01 -8.72 -6.60
N ALA A 208 14.00 -7.40 -6.44
CA ALA A 208 14.02 -6.74 -5.14
C ALA A 208 12.84 -7.18 -4.25
N VAL A 209 11.64 -7.36 -4.82
CA VAL A 209 10.51 -7.92 -4.06
C VAL A 209 10.77 -9.36 -3.63
N PHE A 210 11.32 -10.22 -4.50
CA PHE A 210 11.67 -11.59 -4.09
C PHE A 210 12.72 -11.61 -2.96
N GLU A 211 13.74 -10.77 -3.06
CA GLU A 211 14.79 -10.63 -2.04
C GLU A 211 14.24 -10.09 -0.71
N SER A 212 13.28 -9.15 -0.77
CA SER A 212 12.66 -8.55 0.41
C SER A 212 12.00 -9.58 1.34
N TRP A 213 11.59 -10.75 0.82
CA TRP A 213 11.08 -11.86 1.63
C TRP A 213 12.08 -12.31 2.70
N ASN A 214 13.37 -12.26 2.40
CA ASN A 214 14.45 -12.63 3.31
C ASN A 214 15.08 -11.45 4.05
N GLY A 215 14.54 -10.23 3.88
CA GLY A 215 14.94 -9.07 4.66
C GLY A 215 14.76 -9.30 6.16
N GLU A 216 15.63 -8.68 6.97
CA GLU A 216 15.65 -8.86 8.42
C GLU A 216 14.29 -8.53 9.06
N ARG A 217 13.69 -7.42 8.64
CA ARG A 217 12.36 -6.99 9.08
C ARG A 217 11.30 -8.06 8.80
N ALA A 218 11.24 -8.56 7.56
CA ALA A 218 10.28 -9.57 7.15
C ALA A 218 10.43 -10.88 7.96
N ARG A 219 11.66 -11.31 8.22
CA ARG A 219 11.96 -12.48 9.08
C ARG A 219 11.49 -12.27 10.50
N LEU A 220 11.74 -11.09 11.09
CA LEU A 220 11.30 -10.78 12.45
C LEU A 220 9.77 -10.81 12.56
N TYR A 221 9.07 -10.17 11.62
CA TYR A 221 7.61 -10.17 11.59
C TYR A 221 7.04 -11.59 11.44
N ARG A 222 7.59 -12.40 10.52
CA ARG A 222 7.13 -13.79 10.35
C ARG A 222 7.31 -14.63 11.62
N ARG A 223 8.40 -14.44 12.36
CA ARG A 223 8.60 -15.10 13.66
C ARG A 223 7.56 -14.67 14.71
N ARG A 224 7.26 -13.37 14.81
CA ARG A 224 6.25 -12.81 15.74
C ARG A 224 4.84 -13.31 15.42
N GLU A 225 4.51 -13.41 14.13
CA GLU A 225 3.17 -13.79 13.65
C GLU A 225 3.04 -15.28 13.30
N HIS A 226 4.06 -16.10 13.59
CA HIS A 226 4.10 -17.54 13.30
C HIS A 226 3.84 -17.90 11.82
N ILE A 227 4.36 -17.09 10.90
CA ILE A 227 4.27 -17.32 9.45
C ILE A 227 5.49 -18.14 8.99
N ALA A 228 5.26 -19.22 8.24
CA ALA A 228 6.33 -20.08 7.75
C ALA A 228 7.25 -19.38 6.73
N ASP A 229 8.56 -19.61 6.83
CA ASP A 229 9.59 -18.99 5.99
C ASP A 229 9.59 -19.51 4.54
N ASP A 230 9.06 -20.70 4.31
CA ASP A 230 9.06 -21.40 3.02
C ASP A 230 7.93 -20.94 2.07
N LEU A 231 7.04 -20.02 2.49
CA LEU A 231 5.90 -19.60 1.67
C LEU A 231 6.31 -18.78 0.45
N GLY A 232 7.30 -17.89 0.59
CA GLY A 232 7.66 -16.87 -0.40
C GLY A 232 6.61 -15.75 -0.53
N THR A 233 6.87 -14.81 -1.44
CA THR A 233 5.98 -13.69 -1.77
C THR A 233 5.64 -13.67 -3.26
N ALA A 234 4.43 -13.24 -3.61
CA ALA A 234 4.05 -12.97 -5.00
C ALA A 234 4.35 -11.51 -5.36
N VAL A 235 4.46 -11.23 -6.65
CA VAL A 235 4.66 -9.87 -7.17
C VAL A 235 3.51 -9.52 -8.08
N ASN A 236 2.79 -8.45 -7.78
CA ASN A 236 1.69 -7.95 -8.59
C ASN A 236 2.21 -6.80 -9.43
N VAL A 237 2.13 -6.97 -10.75
CA VAL A 237 2.45 -5.93 -11.74
C VAL A 237 1.13 -5.42 -12.28
N GLN A 238 0.85 -4.14 -12.05
CA GLN A 238 -0.46 -3.57 -12.33
C GLN A 238 -0.31 -2.22 -13.05
N ARG A 239 -1.11 -1.98 -14.08
CA ARG A 239 -1.19 -0.67 -14.75
C ARG A 239 -1.45 0.44 -13.73
N MET A 240 -0.67 1.52 -13.82
CA MET A 240 -0.88 2.71 -13.01
C MET A 240 -2.23 3.37 -13.36
N VAL A 241 -2.87 3.88 -12.31
CA VAL A 241 -3.94 4.86 -12.36
C VAL A 241 -3.58 5.99 -11.41
N PHE A 242 -3.91 7.22 -11.79
CA PHE A 242 -3.39 8.41 -11.13
C PHE A 242 -4.49 9.16 -10.38
N GLY A 243 -4.35 9.26 -9.07
CA GLY A 243 -5.21 10.08 -8.22
C GLY A 243 -4.79 11.56 -8.16
N ASN A 244 -3.67 11.92 -8.77
CA ASN A 244 -3.00 13.23 -8.69
C ASN A 244 -2.94 13.96 -10.05
N LEU A 245 -4.00 13.82 -10.87
CA LEU A 245 -4.15 14.52 -12.15
C LEU A 245 -5.01 15.80 -12.05
N GLY A 246 -5.25 16.31 -10.84
CA GLY A 246 -6.08 17.49 -10.58
C GLY A 246 -7.35 17.19 -9.81
N ALA A 247 -8.26 18.17 -9.82
CA ALA A 247 -9.42 18.23 -8.91
C ALA A 247 -10.49 17.14 -9.13
N ASP A 248 -10.48 16.47 -10.29
CA ASP A 248 -11.38 15.37 -10.62
C ASP A 248 -10.75 13.98 -10.36
N SER A 249 -9.62 13.96 -9.65
CA SER A 249 -8.86 12.77 -9.30
C SER A 249 -8.57 12.72 -7.80
N GLY A 250 -8.31 11.52 -7.26
CA GLY A 250 -7.91 11.33 -5.86
C GLY A 250 -7.74 9.88 -5.49
N SER A 251 -7.20 9.63 -4.30
CA SER A 251 -6.99 8.28 -3.77
C SER A 251 -7.64 8.14 -2.40
N GLY A 252 -8.04 6.92 -2.03
CA GLY A 252 -8.66 6.69 -0.74
C GLY A 252 -8.61 5.25 -0.27
N VAL A 253 -8.88 5.10 1.02
CA VAL A 253 -9.05 3.82 1.71
C VAL A 253 -10.44 3.78 2.30
N ALA A 254 -11.15 2.67 2.15
CA ALA A 254 -12.51 2.49 2.61
C ALA A 254 -12.69 1.15 3.32
N PHE A 255 -13.48 1.16 4.37
CA PHE A 255 -13.92 -0.02 5.09
C PHE A 255 -15.44 -0.15 4.96
N THR A 256 -15.93 -1.37 4.70
CA THR A 256 -17.39 -1.59 4.50
C THR A 256 -18.20 -1.34 5.77
N ARG A 257 -17.54 -1.43 6.93
CA ARG A 257 -18.03 -1.09 8.27
C ARG A 257 -16.90 -0.46 9.07
N ASP A 258 -17.20 0.14 10.20
CA ASP A 258 -16.19 0.73 11.08
C ASP A 258 -15.29 -0.38 11.68
N PRO A 259 -13.97 -0.39 11.43
CA PRO A 259 -13.07 -1.43 11.94
C PRO A 259 -12.79 -1.31 13.45
N ALA A 260 -13.14 -0.18 14.07
CA ALA A 260 -12.98 0.08 15.49
C ALA A 260 -14.22 -0.31 16.30
N THR A 261 -15.42 -0.03 15.80
CA THR A 261 -16.70 -0.29 16.51
C THR A 261 -17.50 -1.46 15.93
N GLY A 262 -17.22 -1.89 14.70
CA GLY A 262 -17.95 -2.91 13.97
C GLY A 262 -19.29 -2.44 13.39
N ARG A 263 -19.71 -1.22 13.71
CA ARG A 263 -21.00 -0.69 13.27
C ARG A 263 -21.03 -0.47 11.76
N ARG A 264 -22.22 -0.64 11.19
CA ARG A 264 -22.50 -0.21 9.81
C ARG A 264 -22.29 1.28 9.65
N GLY A 265 -21.59 1.64 8.58
CA GLY A 265 -21.27 3.01 8.24
C GLY A 265 -20.12 3.03 7.26
N LEU A 266 -20.05 4.07 6.43
CA LEU A 266 -18.86 4.29 5.63
C LEU A 266 -17.76 4.80 6.55
N TYR A 267 -16.68 4.05 6.61
CA TYR A 267 -15.47 4.43 7.32
C TYR A 267 -14.32 4.47 6.31
N GLY A 268 -13.45 5.45 6.45
CA GLY A 268 -12.30 5.60 5.58
C GLY A 268 -11.95 7.05 5.29
N ASP A 269 -10.88 7.20 4.52
CA ASP A 269 -10.23 8.46 4.21
C ASP A 269 -10.11 8.62 2.69
N TYR A 270 -10.25 9.86 2.24
CA TYR A 270 -10.06 10.24 0.85
C TYR A 270 -9.19 11.49 0.77
N LEU A 271 -8.33 11.55 -0.25
CA LEU A 271 -7.48 12.70 -0.51
C LEU A 271 -7.60 13.08 -2.00
N PRO A 272 -8.16 14.26 -2.33
CA PRO A 272 -8.20 14.73 -3.71
C PRO A 272 -6.81 15.15 -4.20
N ASP A 273 -6.58 14.97 -5.50
CA ASP A 273 -5.32 15.30 -6.18
C ASP A 273 -4.09 14.71 -5.47
N ALA A 274 -4.10 13.40 -5.24
CA ALA A 274 -3.09 12.69 -4.45
C ALA A 274 -2.92 11.22 -4.84
N GLN A 275 -1.73 10.67 -4.59
CA GLN A 275 -1.48 9.23 -4.68
C GLN A 275 -1.81 8.53 -3.36
N GLY A 276 -1.93 7.21 -3.39
CA GLY A 276 -2.23 6.41 -2.18
C GLY A 276 -1.18 6.55 -1.08
N GLU A 277 0.08 6.81 -1.43
CA GLU A 277 1.16 7.08 -0.46
C GLU A 277 0.84 8.31 0.41
N ASP A 278 0.33 9.39 -0.19
CA ASP A 278 0.02 10.63 0.54
C ASP A 278 -1.13 10.42 1.55
N VAL A 279 -2.01 9.45 1.31
CA VAL A 279 -3.09 9.05 2.25
C VAL A 279 -2.51 8.33 3.46
N VAL A 280 -1.46 7.53 3.28
CA VAL A 280 -0.85 6.72 4.35
C VAL A 280 0.18 7.52 5.15
N ALA A 281 0.95 8.39 4.49
CA ALA A 281 2.00 9.17 5.11
C ALA A 281 1.47 10.26 6.07
N GLY A 282 0.21 10.67 5.94
CA GLY A 282 -0.39 11.66 6.84
C GLY A 282 0.19 13.08 6.71
N ILE A 283 1.03 13.33 5.69
CA ILE A 283 1.62 14.65 5.38
C ILE A 283 0.51 15.65 5.01
N ARG A 284 -0.54 15.17 4.31
CA ARG A 284 -1.72 15.96 3.95
C ARG A 284 -2.92 15.46 4.75
N ASN A 285 -3.73 16.40 5.24
CA ASN A 285 -4.96 16.07 5.94
C ASN A 285 -5.96 15.43 4.97
N THR A 286 -6.32 14.17 5.23
CA THR A 286 -7.39 13.48 4.53
C THR A 286 -8.74 14.09 4.89
N VAL A 287 -9.72 13.89 4.01
CA VAL A 287 -11.12 14.13 4.33
C VAL A 287 -11.81 12.79 4.61
N PRO A 288 -12.81 12.75 5.51
CA PRO A 288 -13.61 11.55 5.72
C PRO A 288 -14.24 11.07 4.40
N LEU A 289 -14.32 9.76 4.18
CA LEU A 289 -14.88 9.16 2.96
C LEU A 289 -16.29 9.68 2.61
N ALA A 290 -17.07 10.10 3.60
CA ALA A 290 -18.38 10.72 3.40
C ALA A 290 -18.32 12.01 2.55
N GLU A 291 -17.23 12.78 2.64
CA GLU A 291 -17.03 14.01 1.84
C GLU A 291 -16.87 13.72 0.35
N LEU A 292 -16.46 12.51 -0.02
CA LEU A 292 -16.38 12.11 -1.43
C LEU A 292 -17.73 12.28 -2.14
N ARG A 293 -18.87 12.13 -1.44
CA ARG A 293 -20.19 12.38 -2.01
C ARG A 293 -20.36 13.80 -2.56
N ARG A 294 -19.73 14.78 -1.92
CA ARG A 294 -19.77 16.19 -2.33
C ARG A 294 -18.78 16.48 -3.44
N LEU A 295 -17.62 15.81 -3.44
CA LEU A 295 -16.55 16.01 -4.40
C LEU A 295 -16.82 15.30 -5.73
N ASP A 296 -17.24 14.03 -5.68
CA ASP A 296 -17.60 13.20 -6.83
C ASP A 296 -18.71 12.20 -6.41
N ALA A 297 -19.96 12.64 -6.55
CA ALA A 297 -21.13 11.82 -6.20
C ALA A 297 -21.21 10.52 -7.02
N ALA A 298 -20.79 10.54 -8.28
CA ALA A 298 -20.88 9.37 -9.16
C ALA A 298 -19.90 8.28 -8.72
N SER A 299 -18.65 8.65 -8.42
CA SER A 299 -17.66 7.72 -7.88
C SER A 299 -18.03 7.25 -6.47
N TYR A 300 -18.58 8.13 -5.62
CA TYR A 300 -19.10 7.73 -4.32
C TYR A 300 -20.19 6.65 -4.40
N ASP A 301 -21.18 6.82 -5.28
CA ASP A 301 -22.28 5.87 -5.43
C ASP A 301 -21.80 4.53 -6.01
N ARG A 302 -20.87 4.56 -6.98
CA ARG A 302 -20.21 3.36 -7.51
C ARG A 302 -19.40 2.64 -6.43
N LEU A 303 -18.60 3.37 -5.65
CA LEU A 303 -17.82 2.81 -4.55
C LEU A 303 -18.73 2.13 -3.53
N ARG A 304 -19.83 2.78 -3.09
CA ARG A 304 -20.81 2.13 -2.20
C ARG A 304 -21.40 0.86 -2.80
N ALA A 305 -21.66 0.82 -4.11
CA ALA A 305 -22.15 -0.38 -4.76
C ALA A 305 -21.12 -1.51 -4.72
N HIS A 306 -19.86 -1.21 -5.07
CA HIS A 306 -18.76 -2.18 -5.02
C HIS A 306 -18.48 -2.67 -3.59
N MET A 307 -18.51 -1.79 -2.60
CA MET A 307 -18.39 -2.13 -1.18
C MET A 307 -19.45 -3.15 -0.74
N ARG A 308 -20.72 -2.98 -1.17
CA ARG A 308 -21.80 -3.95 -0.89
C ARG A 308 -21.56 -5.29 -1.59
N THR A 309 -21.09 -5.27 -2.83
CA THR A 309 -20.74 -6.49 -3.57
C THR A 309 -19.64 -7.26 -2.85
N LEU A 310 -18.59 -6.57 -2.43
CA LEU A 310 -17.45 -7.14 -1.72
C LEU A 310 -17.86 -7.72 -0.37
N GLU A 311 -18.56 -6.96 0.48
CA GLU A 311 -19.00 -7.45 1.80
C GLU A 311 -19.90 -8.70 1.68
N ARG A 312 -20.81 -8.73 0.70
CA ARG A 312 -21.65 -9.91 0.46
C ARG A 312 -20.87 -11.10 -0.08
N HIS A 313 -19.91 -10.86 -0.96
CA HIS A 313 -19.11 -11.93 -1.57
C HIS A 313 -18.13 -12.56 -0.58
N TYR A 314 -17.40 -11.73 0.15
CA TYR A 314 -16.46 -12.18 1.19
C TYR A 314 -17.18 -12.56 2.50
N ARG A 315 -18.46 -12.18 2.62
CA ARG A 315 -19.30 -12.39 3.80
C ARG A 315 -18.62 -11.83 5.05
N ASP A 316 -17.90 -10.72 4.94
CA ASP A 316 -17.13 -10.12 6.03
C ASP A 316 -16.80 -8.63 5.77
N LEU A 317 -16.31 -7.92 6.78
CA LEU A 317 -15.77 -6.57 6.65
C LEU A 317 -14.63 -6.56 5.61
N CYS A 318 -14.73 -5.70 4.60
CA CYS A 318 -13.65 -5.50 3.63
C CYS A 318 -12.96 -4.16 3.85
N ASP A 319 -11.63 -4.21 3.83
CA ASP A 319 -10.70 -3.08 3.69
C ASP A 319 -10.37 -2.94 2.19
N ILE A 320 -10.49 -1.73 1.65
CA ILE A 320 -10.50 -1.43 0.21
C ILE A 320 -9.59 -0.22 -0.05
N GLU A 321 -8.72 -0.35 -1.04
CA GLU A 321 -7.97 0.77 -1.60
C GLU A 321 -8.54 1.10 -2.99
N PHE A 322 -8.75 2.38 -3.28
CA PHE A 322 -9.30 2.85 -4.55
C PHE A 322 -8.65 4.15 -5.00
N THR A 323 -8.70 4.40 -6.31
CA THR A 323 -8.29 5.66 -6.93
C THR A 323 -9.35 6.11 -7.90
N ILE A 324 -9.58 7.41 -7.96
CA ILE A 324 -10.38 8.08 -8.97
C ILE A 324 -9.40 8.77 -9.91
N GLU A 325 -9.42 8.41 -11.18
CA GLU A 325 -8.64 9.03 -12.24
C GLU A 325 -9.61 9.71 -13.20
N ARG A 326 -9.61 11.05 -13.24
CA ARG A 326 -10.49 11.86 -14.10
C ARG A 326 -11.95 11.42 -14.06
N GLY A 327 -12.51 11.31 -12.85
CA GLY A 327 -13.88 10.86 -12.61
C GLY A 327 -14.15 9.36 -12.85
N THR A 328 -13.11 8.55 -13.09
CA THR A 328 -13.23 7.08 -13.23
C THR A 328 -12.73 6.39 -11.97
N LEU A 329 -13.63 5.66 -11.29
CA LEU A 329 -13.29 4.87 -10.10
C LEU A 329 -12.58 3.56 -10.48
N TRP A 330 -11.44 3.31 -9.85
CA TRP A 330 -10.65 2.09 -9.94
C TRP A 330 -10.46 1.44 -8.57
N MET A 331 -10.64 0.12 -8.50
CA MET A 331 -10.44 -0.70 -7.31
C MET A 331 -9.04 -1.31 -7.32
N LEU A 332 -8.20 -0.93 -6.36
CA LEU A 332 -6.77 -1.29 -6.34
C LEU A 332 -6.44 -2.45 -5.41
N GLN A 333 -7.24 -2.64 -4.37
CA GLN A 333 -7.05 -3.73 -3.44
C GLN A 333 -8.33 -3.99 -2.67
N THR A 334 -8.54 -5.23 -2.30
CA THR A 334 -9.41 -5.56 -1.19
C THR A 334 -8.78 -6.66 -0.34
N ARG A 335 -9.14 -6.68 0.94
CA ARG A 335 -8.89 -7.80 1.85
C ARG A 335 -9.94 -7.81 2.93
N VAL A 336 -10.02 -8.94 3.63
CA VAL A 336 -10.73 -9.01 4.90
C VAL A 336 -10.07 -8.02 5.88
N GLY A 337 -10.83 -7.04 6.36
CA GLY A 337 -10.30 -5.91 7.13
C GLY A 337 -9.78 -6.34 8.50
N LYS A 338 -8.63 -5.82 8.92
CA LYS A 338 -8.22 -5.90 10.33
C LYS A 338 -9.17 -5.06 11.18
N ARG A 339 -9.42 -5.49 12.41
CA ARG A 339 -10.46 -4.91 13.28
C ARG A 339 -10.16 -5.13 14.75
N THR A 340 -10.80 -4.35 15.59
CA THR A 340 -10.71 -4.49 17.05
C THR A 340 -11.50 -5.70 17.52
N ALA A 341 -11.27 -6.13 18.77
CA ALA A 341 -12.08 -7.18 19.38
C ALA A 341 -13.56 -6.75 19.42
N GLU A 342 -13.85 -5.52 19.84
CA GLU A 342 -15.22 -4.97 19.86
C GLU A 342 -15.89 -5.06 18.50
N ALA A 343 -15.21 -4.60 17.45
CA ALA A 343 -15.70 -4.69 16.10
C ALA A 343 -15.95 -6.14 15.66
N ALA A 344 -15.06 -7.08 15.98
CA ALA A 344 -15.22 -8.48 15.60
C ALA A 344 -16.51 -9.10 16.17
N PHE A 345 -16.84 -8.83 17.43
CA PHE A 345 -18.07 -9.32 18.06
C PHE A 345 -19.33 -8.69 17.45
N VAL A 346 -19.33 -7.36 17.26
CA VAL A 346 -20.45 -6.64 16.62
C VAL A 346 -20.67 -7.15 15.20
N LEU A 347 -19.61 -7.28 14.41
CA LEU A 347 -19.66 -7.77 13.03
C LEU A 347 -20.19 -9.18 12.93
N ALA A 348 -19.70 -10.10 13.77
CA ALA A 348 -20.15 -11.49 13.76
C ALA A 348 -21.65 -11.59 14.06
N ALA A 349 -22.14 -10.82 15.04
CA ALA A 349 -23.56 -10.76 15.37
C ALA A 349 -24.39 -10.13 14.23
N GLU A 350 -24.00 -8.96 13.73
CA GLU A 350 -24.74 -8.27 12.67
C GLU A 350 -24.79 -9.08 11.38
N LEU A 351 -23.68 -9.71 10.96
CA LEU A 351 -23.66 -10.55 9.77
C LEU A 351 -24.55 -11.80 9.93
N ALA A 352 -24.68 -12.34 11.14
CA ALA A 352 -25.58 -13.44 11.42
C ALA A 352 -27.05 -12.99 11.41
N ASP A 353 -27.36 -11.84 12.01
CA ASP A 353 -28.69 -11.23 12.01
C ASP A 353 -29.16 -10.88 10.58
N GLU A 354 -28.22 -10.51 9.71
CA GLU A 354 -28.44 -10.26 8.29
C GLU A 354 -28.64 -11.54 7.45
N GLY A 355 -28.43 -12.71 8.04
CA GLY A 355 -28.42 -13.98 7.33
C GLY A 355 -27.26 -14.14 6.35
N LEU A 356 -26.23 -13.29 6.45
CA LEU A 356 -25.02 -13.43 5.64
C LEU A 356 -24.13 -14.55 6.14
N ILE A 357 -24.14 -14.86 7.44
CA ILE A 357 -23.42 -15.99 8.04
C ILE A 357 -24.29 -16.77 9.02
N THR A 358 -23.92 -18.03 9.30
CA THR A 358 -24.60 -18.82 10.33
C THR A 358 -24.11 -18.44 11.73
N PRO A 359 -24.86 -18.77 12.80
CA PRO A 359 -24.39 -18.61 14.17
C PRO A 359 -23.06 -19.33 14.46
N ASP A 360 -22.83 -20.50 13.86
CA ASP A 360 -21.59 -21.25 14.00
C ASP A 360 -20.41 -20.53 13.30
N GLU A 361 -20.64 -19.98 12.11
CA GLU A 361 -19.65 -19.15 11.41
C GLU A 361 -19.34 -17.87 12.20
N ALA A 362 -20.35 -17.25 12.83
CA ALA A 362 -20.17 -16.08 13.69
C ALA A 362 -19.31 -16.42 14.92
N LEU A 363 -19.58 -17.55 15.58
CA LEU A 363 -18.79 -18.01 16.73
C LEU A 363 -17.34 -18.32 16.34
N ALA A 364 -17.11 -18.87 15.15
CA ALA A 364 -15.76 -19.14 14.65
C ALA A 364 -14.93 -17.89 14.31
N ARG A 365 -15.56 -16.71 14.19
CA ARG A 365 -14.92 -15.44 13.85
C ARG A 365 -14.54 -14.58 15.05
N VAL A 366 -14.92 -15.02 16.25
CA VAL A 366 -14.53 -14.38 17.52
C VAL A 366 -13.67 -15.34 18.32
N SER A 367 -12.86 -14.82 19.25
CA SER A 367 -11.96 -15.64 20.05
C SER A 367 -12.04 -15.32 21.54
N GLY A 368 -11.67 -16.29 22.37
CA GLY A 368 -11.58 -16.10 23.82
C GLY A 368 -10.57 -15.01 24.20
N GLU A 369 -9.47 -14.88 23.44
CA GLU A 369 -8.53 -13.77 23.59
C GLU A 369 -9.19 -12.42 23.29
N GLY A 370 -9.97 -12.33 22.21
CA GLY A 370 -10.74 -11.13 21.88
C GLY A 370 -11.70 -10.73 23.00
N LEU A 371 -12.39 -11.72 23.58
CA LEU A 371 -13.26 -11.49 24.74
C LEU A 371 -12.48 -10.96 25.95
N ALA A 372 -11.31 -11.52 26.25
CA ALA A 372 -10.47 -11.04 27.34
C ALA A 372 -10.02 -9.59 27.12
N ARG A 373 -9.71 -9.19 25.88
CA ARG A 373 -9.38 -7.79 25.55
C ARG A 373 -10.54 -6.83 25.81
N LEU A 374 -11.79 -7.27 25.61
CA LEU A 374 -12.97 -6.47 25.96
C LEU A 374 -13.12 -6.24 27.46
N MET A 375 -12.51 -7.09 28.28
CA MET A 375 -12.49 -6.96 29.74
C MET A 375 -11.33 -6.08 30.25
N PHE A 376 -10.50 -5.50 29.37
CA PHE A 376 -9.43 -4.61 29.80
C PHE A 376 -9.95 -3.35 30.47
N PRO A 377 -9.20 -2.80 31.46
CA PRO A 377 -9.58 -1.58 32.15
C PRO A 377 -9.79 -0.42 31.17
N ARG A 378 -10.89 0.31 31.35
CA ARG A 378 -11.16 1.59 30.68
C ARG A 378 -10.95 2.70 31.71
N PHE A 379 -10.58 3.90 31.26
CA PHE A 379 -10.52 5.05 32.15
C PHE A 379 -11.91 5.37 32.69
N ASP A 380 -11.99 5.66 33.99
CA ASP A 380 -13.15 6.34 34.56
C ASP A 380 -13.11 7.81 34.12
N ALA A 381 -13.95 8.15 33.14
CA ALA A 381 -14.02 9.49 32.55
C ALA A 381 -14.61 10.53 33.53
N SER A 382 -15.13 10.11 34.69
CA SER A 382 -15.69 11.04 35.69
C SER A 382 -14.62 11.77 36.51
N ALA A 383 -13.37 11.28 36.51
CA ALA A 383 -12.28 11.76 37.35
C ALA A 383 -11.09 12.37 36.56
N THR A 384 -11.21 12.55 35.25
CA THR A 384 -10.11 13.09 34.44
C THR A 384 -10.13 14.62 34.41
N GLY A 385 -8.97 15.25 34.61
CA GLY A 385 -8.80 16.69 34.37
C GLY A 385 -8.95 17.06 32.89
N THR A 386 -8.75 18.34 32.57
CA THR A 386 -8.81 18.81 31.19
C THR A 386 -7.74 18.14 30.32
N ALA A 387 -8.14 17.56 29.20
CA ALA A 387 -7.23 16.95 28.24
C ALA A 387 -6.22 17.99 27.71
N LEU A 388 -4.93 17.64 27.70
CA LEU A 388 -3.87 18.50 27.17
C LEU A 388 -3.90 18.57 25.64
N ALA A 389 -4.31 17.49 24.98
CA ALA A 389 -4.39 17.38 23.52
C ALA A 389 -5.46 16.35 23.11
N ARG A 390 -5.84 16.37 21.84
CA ARG A 390 -6.73 15.39 21.21
C ARG A 390 -6.13 14.98 19.87
N GLY A 391 -6.14 13.68 19.57
CA GLY A 391 -5.70 13.12 18.29
C GLY A 391 -6.78 12.25 17.64
N VAL A 392 -6.39 11.55 16.57
CA VAL A 392 -7.23 10.57 15.90
C VAL A 392 -7.28 9.28 16.74
N PRO A 393 -8.47 8.72 17.05
CA PRO A 393 -8.61 7.50 17.84
C PRO A 393 -8.24 6.26 17.00
N ALA A 394 -6.96 6.09 16.67
CA ALA A 394 -6.46 5.06 15.77
C ALA A 394 -6.61 3.61 16.30
N SER A 395 -6.51 3.42 17.63
CA SER A 395 -6.70 2.13 18.29
C SER A 395 -7.40 2.33 19.65
N PRO A 396 -8.41 1.52 19.99
CA PRO A 396 -9.10 1.65 21.27
C PRO A 396 -8.24 1.14 22.43
N GLY A 397 -8.32 1.81 23.58
CA GLY A 397 -7.67 1.36 24.79
C GLY A 397 -7.38 2.50 25.77
N ALA A 398 -6.91 2.13 26.96
CA ALA A 398 -6.41 3.04 27.98
C ALA A 398 -4.97 2.65 28.31
N ALA A 399 -4.03 3.57 28.16
CA ALA A 399 -2.61 3.35 28.45
C ALA A 399 -2.11 4.39 29.47
N VAL A 400 -1.31 3.93 30.43
CA VAL A 400 -0.64 4.77 31.43
C VAL A 400 0.81 4.32 31.53
N GLY A 401 1.75 5.24 31.35
CA GLY A 401 3.18 4.95 31.40
C GLY A 401 4.05 6.20 31.24
N THR A 402 5.35 6.00 31.38
CA THR A 402 6.38 7.03 31.16
C THR A 402 6.57 7.29 29.67
N VAL A 403 6.63 8.55 29.26
CA VAL A 403 6.89 8.93 27.86
C VAL A 403 8.32 8.58 27.47
N VAL A 404 8.47 7.94 26.31
CA VAL A 404 9.75 7.65 25.64
C VAL A 404 9.68 8.07 24.18
N PHE A 405 10.81 8.43 23.58
CA PHE A 405 10.85 9.03 22.23
C PHE A 405 11.53 8.15 21.16
N ASP A 406 12.03 6.99 21.54
CA ASP A 406 12.66 6.02 20.64
C ASP A 406 12.29 4.57 21.01
N SER A 407 12.21 3.72 20.00
CA SER A 407 11.81 2.31 20.11
C SER A 407 12.76 1.49 21.00
N ALA A 408 14.07 1.73 20.92
CA ALA A 408 15.06 1.01 21.72
C ALA A 408 14.89 1.28 23.23
N GLN A 409 14.62 2.54 23.60
CA GLN A 409 14.32 2.93 24.97
C GLN A 409 13.00 2.33 25.46
N ALA A 410 11.97 2.28 24.61
CA ALA A 410 10.71 1.61 24.93
C ALA A 410 10.94 0.14 25.30
N VAL A 411 11.71 -0.60 24.49
CA VAL A 411 12.07 -2.00 24.74
C VAL A 411 12.87 -2.14 26.05
N HIS A 412 13.91 -1.32 26.25
CA HIS A 412 14.78 -1.43 27.42
C HIS A 412 14.01 -1.19 28.73
N ARG A 413 13.16 -0.17 28.78
CA ARG A 413 12.35 0.16 29.96
C ARG A 413 11.25 -0.86 30.22
N ALA A 414 10.59 -1.34 29.16
CA ALA A 414 9.62 -2.41 29.29
C ALA A 414 10.25 -3.70 29.85
N ALA A 415 11.49 -4.03 29.44
CA ALA A 415 12.21 -5.21 29.92
C ALA A 415 12.54 -5.16 31.43
N VAL A 416 12.62 -3.97 32.03
CA VAL A 416 12.79 -3.81 33.49
C VAL A 416 11.46 -3.61 34.23
N GLY A 417 10.33 -3.77 33.55
CA GLY A 417 8.98 -3.75 34.14
C GLY A 417 8.32 -2.37 34.22
N GLU A 418 8.92 -1.34 33.62
CA GLU A 418 8.27 -0.02 33.51
C GLU A 418 7.16 -0.04 32.46
N LYS A 419 6.05 0.64 32.75
CA LYS A 419 5.03 0.93 31.73
C LYS A 419 5.47 2.17 30.95
N VAL A 420 5.44 2.09 29.62
CA VAL A 420 5.89 3.17 28.73
C VAL A 420 4.80 3.61 27.75
N VAL A 421 4.92 4.84 27.26
CA VAL A 421 4.14 5.41 26.15
C VAL A 421 5.13 5.93 25.11
N LEU A 422 5.22 5.26 23.96
CA LEU A 422 6.08 5.67 22.85
C LEU A 422 5.43 6.85 22.12
N VAL A 423 6.16 7.96 22.01
CA VAL A 423 5.73 9.16 21.30
C VAL A 423 6.70 9.42 20.15
N ARG A 424 6.17 9.44 18.92
CA ARG A 424 6.90 9.67 17.68
C ARG A 424 6.17 10.71 16.83
N GLN A 425 6.89 11.37 15.93
CA GLN A 425 6.26 12.20 14.89
C GLN A 425 5.40 11.32 13.97
N GLU A 426 5.98 10.21 13.53
CA GLU A 426 5.34 9.09 12.83
C GLU A 426 6.07 7.80 13.23
N THR A 427 5.38 6.66 13.14
CA THR A 427 5.99 5.34 13.37
C THR A 427 6.37 4.69 12.05
N THR A 428 7.59 4.16 11.96
CA THR A 428 8.04 3.38 10.80
C THR A 428 8.10 1.88 11.14
N PRO A 429 8.29 0.97 10.17
CA PRO A 429 8.51 -0.45 10.45
C PRO A 429 9.68 -0.74 11.42
N ASP A 430 10.63 0.19 11.54
CA ASP A 430 11.78 0.04 12.45
C ASP A 430 11.40 0.26 13.92
N ASP A 431 10.24 0.90 14.17
CA ASP A 431 9.69 1.10 15.51
C ASP A 431 8.99 -0.16 16.06
N LEU A 432 8.78 -1.20 15.23
CA LEU A 432 8.01 -2.41 15.59
C LEU A 432 8.48 -3.14 16.88
N PRO A 433 9.77 -3.20 17.24
CA PRO A 433 10.17 -3.82 18.51
C PRO A 433 9.66 -3.07 19.74
N GLY A 434 9.54 -1.74 19.67
CA GLY A 434 9.07 -0.88 20.77
C GLY A 434 7.55 -0.71 20.82
N MET A 435 6.84 -1.14 19.77
CA MET A 435 5.37 -1.19 19.66
C MET A 435 4.80 -2.57 20.05
#